data_AF-A0AAE3LXU7-F1
#
_entry.id   AF-A0AAE3LXU7-F1
#
_cell.length_a   1.000
_cell.length_b   1.000
_cell.length_c   1.000
_cell.angle_alpha   90.00
_cell.angle_beta   90.00
_cell.angle_gamma   90.00
#
_symmetry.space_group_name_H-M   'P 1'
#
loop_
_entity.id
_entity.type
_entity.pdbx_description
1 polymer ?
#
loop_
_entity_poly.entity_id
_entity_poly.type
_entity_poly.pdbx_seq_one_letter_code
_entity_poly.pdbx_strand_id
1 'polypeptide(L)' 'PHPVLDGIKTGDHAYFVHSWQMVMNEPKQRLAHCDYAGDITAIVGRDNIIGAQFHPEKSQDAGLRMIANFLQWTP' A
#
# COMPACT_ATOMS: atom_id res chain seq x y z
N PRO A 1 -5.13 9.42 7.95
CA PRO A 1 -4.53 8.72 6.78
C PRO A 1 -3.00 8.74 6.88
N HIS A 2 -2.31 7.65 6.50
CA HIS A 2 -0.84 7.56 6.59
C HIS A 2 -0.17 8.51 5.58
N PRO A 3 0.93 9.23 5.91
CA PRO A 3 1.57 10.20 5.00
C PRO A 3 1.95 9.63 3.63
N VAL A 4 2.36 8.35 3.59
CA VAL A 4 2.73 7.67 2.33
C VAL A 4 1.57 7.56 1.33
N LEU A 5 0.32 7.69 1.79
CA LEU A 5 -0.88 7.68 0.94
C LEU A 5 -1.31 9.08 0.47
N ASP A 6 -0.55 10.14 0.77
CA ASP A 6 -0.92 11.49 0.35
C ASP A 6 -1.06 11.59 -1.18
N GLY A 7 -2.22 12.06 -1.63
CA GLY A 7 -2.55 12.17 -3.05
C GLY A 7 -2.94 10.85 -3.74
N ILE A 8 -2.94 9.71 -3.03
CA ILE A 8 -3.43 8.42 -3.55
C ILE A 8 -4.91 8.26 -3.22
N LYS A 9 -5.69 7.76 -4.18
CA LYS A 9 -7.15 7.63 -4.06
C LYS A 9 -7.60 6.19 -4.29
N THR A 10 -8.73 5.82 -3.68
CA THR A 10 -9.43 4.59 -4.05
C THR A 10 -9.79 4.63 -5.54
N GLY A 11 -9.42 3.58 -6.26
CA GLY A 11 -9.56 3.50 -7.72
C GLY A 11 -8.25 3.71 -8.48
N ASP A 12 -7.21 4.26 -7.85
CA ASP A 12 -5.87 4.28 -8.45
C ASP A 12 -5.34 2.84 -8.59
N HIS A 13 -4.66 2.58 -9.70
CA HIS A 13 -4.16 1.26 -10.03
C HIS A 13 -2.75 1.02 -9.48
N ALA A 14 -2.50 -0.21 -9.02
CA ALA A 14 -1.18 -0.69 -8.62
C ALA A 14 -0.89 -2.08 -9.22
N TYR A 15 0.38 -2.38 -9.46
CA TYR A 15 0.81 -3.62 -10.10
C TYR A 15 1.11 -4.73 -9.09
N PHE A 16 0.25 -5.75 -9.06
CA PHE A 16 0.41 -6.94 -8.23
C PHE A 16 0.91 -8.13 -9.05
N VAL A 17 1.82 -8.92 -8.48
CA VAL A 17 2.24 -10.22 -9.04
C VAL A 17 2.65 -11.17 -7.90
N HIS A 18 1.68 -11.89 -7.34
CA HIS A 18 1.90 -12.81 -6.22
C HIS A 18 0.79 -13.85 -6.13
N SER A 19 1.06 -15.00 -5.51
CA SER A 19 0.08 -16.07 -5.27
C SER A 19 -0.40 -16.14 -3.82
N TRP A 20 0.33 -15.50 -2.90
CA TRP A 20 0.05 -15.49 -1.46
C TRP A 20 -0.20 -14.07 -0.99
N GLN A 21 -0.98 -13.91 0.08
CA GLN A 21 -1.20 -12.62 0.73
C GLN A 21 -1.11 -12.75 2.25
N MET A 22 -0.87 -11.63 2.92
CA MET A 22 -0.88 -11.55 4.37
C MET A 22 -2.30 -11.41 4.91
N VAL A 23 -2.73 -12.38 5.72
CA VAL A 23 -3.96 -12.28 6.52
C VAL A 23 -3.65 -11.53 7.81
N MET A 24 -4.40 -10.47 8.09
CA MET A 24 -4.13 -9.57 9.20
C MET A 24 -4.78 -10.06 10.50
N ASN A 25 -3.97 -10.29 11.54
CA ASN A 25 -4.46 -10.54 12.90
C ASN A 25 -4.91 -9.25 13.60
N GLU A 26 -4.35 -8.11 13.21
CA GLU A 26 -4.63 -6.80 13.80
C GLU A 26 -5.06 -5.84 12.68
N PRO A 27 -6.38 -5.70 12.43
CA PRO A 27 -6.90 -4.94 11.30
C PRO A 27 -6.50 -3.45 11.29
N LYS A 28 -6.20 -2.85 12.45
CA LYS A 28 -5.79 -1.43 12.51
C LYS A 28 -4.46 -1.13 11.82
N GLN A 29 -3.64 -2.15 11.59
CA GLN A 29 -2.37 -2.04 10.85
C GLN A 29 -2.56 -2.14 9.33
N ARG A 30 -3.76 -2.50 8.85
CA ARG A 30 -4.08 -2.54 7.42
C ARG A 30 -4.46 -1.15 6.95
N LEU A 31 -3.59 -0.54 6.15
CA LEU A 31 -3.79 0.81 5.63
C LEU A 31 -4.63 0.81 4.34
N ALA A 32 -4.48 -0.21 3.50
CA ALA A 32 -5.24 -0.37 2.27
C ALA A 32 -5.45 -1.86 1.94
N HIS A 33 -6.53 -2.12 1.22
CA HIS A 33 -6.85 -3.41 0.61
C HIS A 33 -7.29 -3.19 -0.83
N CYS A 34 -7.28 -4.24 -1.63
CA CYS A 34 -8.00 -4.28 -2.90
C CYS A 34 -8.82 -5.57 -2.98
N ASP A 35 -9.82 -5.58 -3.86
CA ASP A 35 -10.64 -6.76 -4.11
C ASP A 35 -9.99 -7.59 -5.23
N TYR A 36 -9.61 -8.82 -4.88
CA TYR A 36 -9.20 -9.86 -5.81
C TYR A 36 -9.74 -11.19 -5.30
N ALA A 37 -10.96 -11.53 -5.72
CA ALA A 37 -11.73 -12.64 -5.18
C ALA A 37 -11.93 -12.53 -3.66
N GLY A 38 -12.16 -11.31 -3.18
CA GLY A 38 -12.19 -10.93 -1.78
C GLY A 38 -11.07 -9.97 -1.40
N ASP A 39 -11.14 -9.46 -0.17
CA ASP A 39 -10.16 -8.53 0.37
C ASP A 39 -8.76 -9.15 0.43
N ILE A 40 -7.83 -8.53 -0.30
CA ILE A 40 -6.39 -8.78 -0.14
C ILE A 40 -5.71 -7.59 0.52
N THR A 41 -4.80 -7.85 1.46
CA THR A 41 -4.01 -6.80 2.12
C THR A 41 -3.05 -6.17 1.12
N ALA A 42 -3.25 -4.89 0.80
CA ALA A 42 -2.43 -4.18 -0.17
C ALA A 42 -1.29 -3.40 0.49
N ILE A 43 -1.59 -2.72 1.60
CA ILE A 43 -0.63 -1.89 2.35
C ILE A 43 -0.81 -2.11 3.84
N VAL A 44 0.29 -2.34 4.54
CA VAL A 44 0.35 -2.41 6.00
C VAL A 44 1.23 -1.29 6.54
N GLY A 45 0.94 -0.83 7.75
CA GLY A 45 1.76 0.16 8.44
C GLY A 45 1.73 -0.02 9.95
N ARG A 46 2.88 0.19 10.59
CA ARG A 46 3.02 0.18 12.05
C ARG A 46 4.22 1.04 12.45
N ASP A 47 3.98 2.04 13.31
CA ASP A 47 5.00 2.97 13.78
C ASP A 47 5.74 3.62 12.58
N ASN A 48 7.03 3.34 12.43
CA ASN A 48 7.89 3.81 11.34
C ASN A 48 8.05 2.80 10.19
N ILE A 49 7.24 1.74 10.15
CA ILE A 49 7.32 0.65 9.17
C ILE A 49 6.13 0.75 8.22
N ILE A 50 6.41 0.60 6.92
CA ILE A 50 5.41 0.41 5.88
C ILE A 50 5.76 -0.79 4.99
N GLY A 51 4.75 -1.51 4.55
CA GLY A 51 4.89 -2.60 3.57
C GLY A 51 3.81 -2.50 2.51
N ALA A 52 4.19 -2.76 1.26
CA ALA A 52 3.26 -2.86 0.13
C ALA A 52 3.36 -4.26 -0.49
N GLN A 53 2.21 -4.85 -0.81
CA GLN A 53 2.15 -6.15 -1.47
C GLN A 53 2.36 -6.05 -2.99
N PHE A 54 2.01 -4.89 -3.57
CA PHE A 54 2.29 -4.54 -4.97
C PHE A 54 3.69 -3.95 -5.14
N HIS A 55 4.09 -3.79 -6.40
CA HIS A 55 5.34 -3.17 -6.80
C HIS A 55 5.14 -1.67 -7.11
N PRO A 56 5.43 -0.75 -6.17
CA PRO A 56 5.24 0.68 -6.43
C PRO A 56 6.10 1.17 -7.61
N GLU A 57 7.28 0.59 -7.84
CA GLU A 57 8.15 0.90 -8.97
C GLU A 57 7.58 0.49 -10.34
N LYS A 58 6.57 -0.39 -10.34
CA LYS A 58 5.85 -0.84 -11.56
C LYS A 58 4.44 -0.28 -11.66
N SER A 59 4.06 0.63 -10.77
CA SER A 59 2.69 1.14 -10.63
C SER A 59 2.47 2.54 -11.19
N GLN A 60 3.29 2.95 -12.16
CA GLN A 60 3.19 4.26 -12.86
C GLN A 60 3.09 5.45 -11.88
N ASP A 61 2.27 6.46 -12.20
CA ASP A 61 2.18 7.71 -11.45
C ASP A 61 1.79 7.49 -9.98
N ALA A 62 0.84 6.57 -9.71
CA ALA A 62 0.43 6.23 -8.35
C ALA A 62 1.61 5.66 -7.53
N GLY A 63 2.36 4.75 -8.15
CA GLY A 63 3.54 4.15 -7.54
C GLY A 63 4.67 5.15 -7.29
N LEU A 64 4.99 5.99 -8.27
CA LEU A 64 5.99 7.05 -8.14
C LEU A 64 5.62 8.07 -7.06
N ARG A 65 4.34 8.45 -6.97
CA ARG A 65 3.84 9.33 -5.91
C ARG A 65 4.04 8.69 -4.53
N MET A 66 3.71 7.41 -4.37
CA MET A 66 3.93 6.71 -3.09
C MET A 66 5.41 6.64 -2.70
N ILE A 67 6.30 6.35 -3.64
CA ILE A 67 7.75 6.35 -3.39
C ILE A 67 8.21 7.75 -2.97
N ALA A 68 7.76 8.81 -3.66
CA ALA A 68 8.08 10.18 -3.31
C ALA A 68 7.58 10.55 -1.90
N ASN A 69 6.34 10.18 -1.55
CA ASN A 69 5.78 10.40 -0.23
C ASN A 69 6.59 9.66 0.86
N PHE A 70 7.01 8.43 0.59
CA PHE A 70 7.85 7.65 1.51
C PHE A 70 9.21 8.32 1.74
N LEU A 71 9.86 8.81 0.69
CA LEU A 71 11.16 9.50 0.80
C LEU A 71 11.08 10.84 1.53
N GLN A 72 9.91 11.49 1.51
CA GLN A 72 9.66 12.75 2.23
C GLN A 72 9.12 12.53 3.65
N TRP A 73 8.72 11.31 3.99
CA TRP A 73 8.15 11.00 5.29
C TRP A 73 9.22 10.96 6.38
N THR A 74 9.02 11.75 7.43
CA THR A 74 9.83 11.77 8.65
C THR A 74 9.02 11.22 9.83
N PRO A 75 9.07 9.90 10.11
CA PRO A 75 8.37 9.27 11.23
C PRO A 75 8.91 9.66 12.61
#